data_AF-A0A956BVH0-F1
#
_entry.id   AF-A0A956BVH0-F1
#
_cell.length_a   1.000
_cell.length_b   1.000
_cell.length_c   1.000
_cell.angle_alpha   90.00
_cell.angle_beta   90.00
_cell.angle_gamma   90.00
#
_symmetry.space_group_name_H-M   'P 1'
#
loop_
_entity.id
_entity.type
_entity.pdbx_description
1 polymer ?
#
loop_
_entity_poly.entity_id
_entity_poly.type
_entity_poly.pdbx_seq_one_letter_code
_entity_poly.pdbx_strand_id
1 'polypeptide(L)'
;MRRDHLPHGGSPGCAGISDDYCEAAELALYEARDASCLVVGGSDYNHLFYRGGGRGLSLPITVGASPGGAVLTNRSTYAIPYALLVERGDAAMARDQRRAAPAVNVRRFGRVPAGSQMDVHESIPVESAVSAVRAELGLLGLTSGETQAFMNAWEEAVFRSPNVARAVVYLLPPELVDAVSTLALSPPPETTRRAMMVRVEF
;
A
#
# COMPACT_ATOMS: atom_id res chain seq x y z
N MET A 1 -27.56 -0.65 -0.48
CA MET A 1 -26.91 -1.95 -0.18
C MET A 1 -27.14 -2.31 1.27
N ARG A 2 -27.61 -3.54 1.54
CA ARG A 2 -27.60 -4.09 2.90
C ARG A 2 -26.18 -4.58 3.18
N ARG A 3 -25.57 -4.12 4.29
CA ARG A 3 -24.23 -4.51 4.77
C ARG A 3 -24.12 -6.00 5.15
N ASP A 4 -25.19 -6.77 4.98
CA ASP A 4 -25.42 -8.05 5.64
C ASP A 4 -24.70 -9.25 4.98
N HIS A 5 -23.90 -9.05 3.92
CA HIS A 5 -23.23 -10.14 3.17
C HIS A 5 -21.70 -10.07 3.17
N LEU A 6 -21.09 -9.00 3.69
CA LEU A 6 -19.64 -8.98 3.85
C LEU A 6 -19.24 -9.84 5.04
N PRO A 7 -18.12 -10.58 4.97
CA PRO A 7 -17.58 -11.29 6.12
C PRO A 7 -17.39 -10.33 7.29
N HIS A 8 -17.57 -10.83 8.50
CA HIS A 8 -17.20 -10.16 9.75
C HIS A 8 -16.32 -11.12 10.55
N GLY A 9 -15.69 -10.67 11.64
CA GLY A 9 -14.73 -11.51 12.40
C GLY A 9 -15.31 -12.86 12.90
N GLY A 10 -16.62 -12.99 13.00
CA GLY A 10 -17.32 -14.23 13.36
C GLY A 10 -17.82 -15.06 12.17
N SER A 11 -17.53 -14.67 10.94
CA SER A 11 -17.94 -15.42 9.75
C SER A 11 -17.14 -16.72 9.61
N PRO A 12 -17.71 -17.81 9.04
CA PRO A 12 -17.03 -19.10 8.91
C PRO A 12 -15.67 -19.03 8.20
N GLY A 13 -15.54 -18.16 7.19
CA GLY A 13 -14.28 -17.94 6.47
C GLY A 13 -13.20 -17.20 7.28
N CYS A 14 -13.55 -16.64 8.44
CA CYS A 14 -12.64 -15.99 9.38
C CYS A 14 -12.22 -16.89 10.55
N ALA A 15 -12.76 -18.11 10.64
CA ALA A 15 -12.46 -19.02 11.75
C ALA A 15 -11.09 -19.69 11.57
N GLY A 16 -10.28 -19.74 12.63
CA GLY A 16 -9.02 -20.48 12.66
C GLY A 16 -7.84 -19.79 11.95
N ILE A 17 -7.92 -18.48 11.71
CA ILE A 17 -6.78 -17.69 11.22
C ILE A 17 -5.76 -17.56 12.36
N SER A 18 -4.50 -17.87 12.08
CA SER A 18 -3.45 -18.05 13.09
C SER A 18 -3.12 -16.81 13.94
N ASP A 19 -3.45 -15.63 13.45
CA ASP A 19 -3.23 -14.34 14.10
C ASP A 19 -4.54 -13.66 14.54
N ASP A 20 -5.67 -14.38 14.49
CA ASP A 20 -7.03 -13.89 14.73
C ASP A 20 -7.42 -12.66 13.90
N TYR A 21 -6.68 -12.36 12.82
CA TYR A 21 -6.91 -11.21 11.96
C TYR A 21 -7.58 -11.64 10.65
N CYS A 22 -8.87 -11.34 10.53
CA CYS A 22 -9.61 -11.61 9.29
C CYS A 22 -9.65 -10.39 8.37
N GLU A 23 -8.77 -10.35 7.37
CA GLU A 23 -8.78 -9.31 6.32
C GLU A 23 -10.14 -9.18 5.62
N ALA A 24 -10.82 -10.31 5.41
CA ALA A 24 -12.14 -10.32 4.79
C ALA A 24 -13.20 -9.55 5.60
N ALA A 25 -13.01 -9.41 6.92
CA ALA A 25 -13.88 -8.63 7.79
C ALA A 25 -13.72 -7.12 7.62
N GLU A 26 -12.61 -6.67 7.02
CA GLU A 26 -12.31 -5.26 6.79
C GLU A 26 -12.74 -4.78 5.40
N LEU A 27 -13.23 -5.67 4.53
CA LEU A 27 -13.64 -5.33 3.16
C LEU A 27 -14.62 -4.15 3.10
N ALA A 28 -15.54 -4.06 4.07
CA ALA A 28 -16.49 -2.95 4.17
C ALA A 28 -15.82 -1.57 4.34
N LEU A 29 -14.60 -1.53 4.87
CA LEU A 29 -13.81 -0.31 5.08
C LEU A 29 -13.07 0.11 3.81
N TYR A 30 -12.94 -0.78 2.83
CA TYR A 30 -12.19 -0.55 1.61
C TYR A 30 -13.11 -0.20 0.43
N GLU A 31 -14.43 -0.11 0.64
CA GLU A 31 -15.35 0.26 -0.44
C GLU A 31 -15.39 1.76 -0.69
N ALA A 32 -15.45 2.14 -1.97
CA ALA A 32 -15.72 3.49 -2.42
C ALA A 32 -17.12 3.55 -3.05
N ARG A 33 -18.01 4.40 -2.53
CA ARG A 33 -19.41 4.47 -3.02
C ARG A 33 -19.55 5.05 -4.43
N ASP A 34 -18.51 5.75 -4.87
CA ASP A 34 -18.38 6.41 -6.17
C ASP A 34 -17.62 5.57 -7.20
N ALA A 35 -17.17 4.36 -6.83
CA ALA A 35 -16.49 3.47 -7.76
C ALA A 35 -17.46 2.58 -8.55
N SER A 36 -16.94 1.98 -9.63
CA SER A 36 -17.73 1.34 -10.69
C SER A 36 -18.58 0.16 -10.21
N CYS A 37 -19.71 -0.09 -10.88
CA CYS A 37 -20.58 -1.25 -10.64
C CYS A 37 -19.95 -2.54 -11.21
N LEU A 38 -18.97 -3.13 -10.52
CA LEU A 38 -18.39 -4.42 -10.91
C LEU A 38 -19.29 -5.53 -10.38
N VAL A 39 -19.69 -6.48 -11.21
CA VAL A 39 -20.46 -7.65 -10.76
C VAL A 39 -19.52 -8.86 -10.64
N VAL A 40 -19.33 -9.37 -9.43
CA VAL A 40 -18.52 -10.57 -9.17
C VAL A 40 -19.42 -11.64 -8.56
N GLY A 41 -19.54 -12.79 -9.23
CA GLY A 41 -20.41 -13.88 -8.76
C GLY A 41 -21.89 -13.48 -8.58
N GLY A 42 -22.38 -12.52 -9.36
CA GLY A 42 -23.76 -12.03 -9.32
C GLY A 42 -24.06 -10.98 -8.24
N SER A 43 -23.04 -10.51 -7.52
CA SER A 43 -23.17 -9.41 -6.55
C SER A 43 -22.44 -8.15 -7.05
N ASP A 44 -23.03 -6.98 -6.80
CA ASP A 44 -22.42 -5.68 -7.10
C ASP A 44 -21.30 -5.37 -6.10
N TYR A 45 -20.13 -5.03 -6.60
CA TYR A 45 -18.95 -4.59 -5.86
C TYR A 45 -18.52 -3.23 -6.39
N ASN A 46 -18.35 -2.29 -5.47
CA ASN A 46 -17.93 -0.93 -5.81
C ASN A 46 -16.41 -0.75 -5.70
N HIS A 47 -15.63 -1.83 -5.71
CA HIS A 47 -14.16 -1.81 -5.73
C HIS A 47 -13.65 -3.25 -5.82
N LEU A 48 -12.45 -3.42 -6.37
CA LEU A 48 -11.76 -4.70 -6.43
C LEU A 48 -10.42 -4.55 -5.71
N PHE A 49 -10.41 -4.91 -4.44
CA PHE A 49 -9.23 -4.86 -3.59
C PHE A 49 -8.51 -6.20 -3.64
N TYR A 50 -7.21 -6.16 -3.95
CA TYR A 50 -6.35 -7.33 -3.91
C TYR A 50 -5.12 -7.02 -3.04
N ARG A 51 -4.98 -7.75 -1.94
CA ARG A 51 -3.72 -7.85 -1.21
C ARG A 51 -3.13 -9.22 -1.48
N GLY A 52 -1.88 -9.24 -1.89
CA GLY A 52 -1.14 -10.47 -2.15
C GLY A 52 0.24 -10.37 -1.51
N GLY A 53 0.73 -11.49 -1.01
CA GLY A 53 2.08 -11.61 -0.47
C GLY A 53 2.74 -12.87 -0.99
N GLY A 54 4.05 -12.86 -1.11
CA GLY A 54 4.79 -14.02 -1.59
C GLY A 54 6.29 -13.82 -1.53
N ARG A 55 7.03 -14.93 -1.44
CA ARG A 55 8.48 -14.94 -1.64
C ARG A 55 8.78 -15.16 -3.12
N GLY A 56 9.83 -14.51 -3.65
CA GLY A 56 10.28 -14.71 -5.02
C GLY A 56 9.44 -13.99 -6.09
N LEU A 57 8.63 -12.98 -5.71
CA LEU A 57 8.03 -12.08 -6.69
C LEU A 57 9.13 -11.32 -7.45
N SER A 58 9.05 -11.29 -8.77
CA SER A 58 9.96 -10.51 -9.61
C SER A 58 9.56 -9.05 -9.58
N LEU A 59 10.02 -8.33 -8.55
CA LEU A 59 9.77 -6.90 -8.38
C LEU A 59 10.75 -6.05 -9.21
N PRO A 60 10.32 -4.88 -9.74
CA PRO A 60 11.20 -4.03 -10.55
C PRO A 60 12.29 -3.32 -9.77
N ILE A 61 12.12 -3.25 -8.45
CA ILE A 61 13.13 -2.71 -7.54
C ILE A 61 13.79 -3.83 -6.75
N THR A 62 15.08 -3.67 -6.51
CA THR A 62 15.81 -4.41 -5.48
C THR A 62 16.14 -3.46 -4.34
N VAL A 63 15.95 -3.92 -3.11
CA VAL A 63 16.26 -3.16 -1.90
C VAL A 63 17.49 -3.77 -1.26
N GLY A 64 18.44 -2.92 -0.89
CA GLY A 64 19.63 -3.31 -0.14
C GLY A 64 19.80 -2.44 1.10
N ALA A 65 20.48 -2.96 2.12
CA ALA A 65 20.93 -2.15 3.24
C ALA A 65 22.14 -1.29 2.83
N SER A 66 22.22 -0.07 3.34
CA SER A 66 23.40 0.79 3.25
C SER A 66 23.73 1.38 4.63
N PRO A 67 24.97 1.83 4.89
CA PRO A 67 25.34 2.43 6.19
C PRO A 67 24.44 3.61 6.58
N GLY A 68 23.89 4.33 5.58
CA GLY A 68 22.97 5.45 5.77
C GLY A 68 21.49 5.06 5.80
N GLY A 69 21.15 3.77 5.76
CA GLY A 69 19.77 3.28 5.73
C GLY A 69 19.56 2.21 4.65
N ALA A 70 18.88 2.58 3.57
CA ALA A 70 18.53 1.68 2.48
C ALA A 70 18.96 2.28 1.14
N VAL A 71 19.35 1.39 0.23
CA VAL A 71 19.58 1.70 -1.17
C VAL A 71 18.52 0.99 -2.01
N LEU A 72 17.96 1.71 -2.97
CA LEU A 72 16.96 1.20 -3.90
C LEU A 72 17.58 1.19 -5.30
N THR A 73 17.54 0.03 -5.95
CA THR A 73 17.94 -0.11 -7.36
C THR A 73 16.71 -0.38 -8.22
N ASN A 74 16.34 0.55 -9.10
CA ASN A 74 15.28 0.35 -10.08
C ASN A 74 15.90 -0.15 -11.39
N ARG A 75 15.66 -1.43 -11.70
CA ARG A 75 16.17 -2.07 -12.93
C ARG A 75 15.17 -2.02 -14.08
N SER A 76 13.99 -1.47 -13.85
CA SER A 76 12.99 -1.34 -14.90
C SER A 76 13.28 -0.14 -15.80
N THR A 77 12.61 -0.12 -16.95
CA THR A 77 12.59 1.01 -17.89
C THR A 77 11.61 2.11 -17.48
N TYR A 78 10.90 1.95 -16.37
CA TYR A 78 9.89 2.89 -15.89
C TYR A 78 10.35 3.54 -14.58
N ALA A 79 10.06 4.82 -14.41
CA ALA A 79 10.32 5.50 -13.15
C ALA A 79 9.32 5.04 -12.08
N ILE A 80 9.79 4.76 -10.87
CA ILE A 80 8.92 4.52 -9.71
C ILE A 80 8.33 5.86 -9.28
N PRO A 81 7.00 6.04 -9.28
CA PRO A 81 6.37 7.31 -8.95
C PRO A 81 6.79 7.85 -7.58
N TYR A 82 6.79 6.97 -6.57
CA TYR A 82 7.09 7.36 -5.20
C TYR A 82 7.53 6.17 -4.36
N ALA A 83 8.61 6.33 -3.59
CA ALA A 83 9.14 5.34 -2.68
C ALA A 83 9.57 5.95 -1.31
N LEU A 84 9.33 5.17 -0.25
CA LEU A 84 9.58 5.49 1.14
C LEU A 84 10.33 4.34 1.81
N LEU A 85 11.21 4.67 2.74
CA LEU A 85 11.68 3.76 3.78
C LEU A 85 10.83 4.01 5.04
N VAL A 86 10.26 2.94 5.58
CA VAL A 86 9.47 2.97 6.81
C VAL A 86 10.13 2.04 7.82
N GLU A 87 10.33 2.57 9.03
CA GLU A 87 11.01 1.86 10.11
C GLU A 87 10.22 2.08 11.40
N ARG A 88 10.36 1.15 12.36
CA ARG A 88 9.81 1.35 13.70
C ARG A 88 10.34 2.65 14.30
N GLY A 89 9.45 3.42 14.91
CA GLY A 89 9.76 4.65 15.63
C GLY A 89 10.39 4.36 17.00
N ASP A 90 11.25 5.27 17.46
CA ASP A 90 11.84 5.19 18.79
C ASP A 90 10.87 5.73 19.85
N ALA A 91 9.94 4.89 20.30
CA ALA A 91 9.00 5.25 21.37
C ALA A 91 9.71 5.63 22.70
N ALA A 92 10.99 5.30 22.85
CA ALA A 92 11.77 5.46 24.09
C ALA A 92 12.42 6.84 24.31
N MET A 93 12.32 7.80 23.37
CA MET A 93 13.05 9.09 23.48
C MET A 93 12.17 10.34 23.70
N ALA A 94 10.85 10.20 23.82
CA ALA A 94 9.98 11.33 24.18
C ALA A 94 10.11 11.67 25.67
N ARG A 95 11.19 12.37 26.06
CA ARG A 95 11.33 12.99 27.39
C ARG A 95 10.33 14.14 27.60
N ASP A 96 9.64 14.57 26.55
CA ASP A 96 8.60 15.58 26.58
C ASP A 96 7.22 14.92 26.43
N GLN A 97 6.50 14.78 27.54
CA GLN A 97 5.19 14.12 27.63
C GLN A 97 4.07 14.81 26.83
N ARG A 98 4.36 15.91 26.12
CA ARG A 98 3.36 16.70 25.37
C ARG A 98 3.14 16.24 23.93
N ARG A 99 3.98 15.37 23.38
CA ARG A 99 3.77 14.73 22.07
C ARG A 99 4.10 13.25 22.16
N ALA A 100 3.12 12.40 21.88
CA ALA A 100 3.38 10.98 21.64
C ALA A 100 4.39 10.86 20.49
N ALA A 101 5.45 10.07 20.70
CA ALA A 101 6.38 9.74 19.62
C ALA A 101 5.61 9.02 18.50
N PRO A 102 5.94 9.28 17.22
CA PRO A 102 5.31 8.56 16.13
C PRO A 102 5.66 7.07 16.23
N ALA A 103 4.71 6.21 15.93
CA ALA A 103 4.91 4.77 15.95
C ALA A 103 5.97 4.31 14.92
N VAL A 104 6.20 5.12 13.89
CA VAL A 104 7.13 4.85 12.79
C VAL A 104 7.99 6.07 12.48
N ASN A 105 9.20 5.81 11.98
CA ASN A 105 10.06 6.77 11.31
C ASN A 105 9.90 6.59 9.80
N VAL A 106 9.74 7.68 9.06
CA VAL A 106 9.60 7.65 7.59
C VAL A 106 10.72 8.47 6.96
N ARG A 107 11.38 7.88 5.97
CA ARG A 107 12.37 8.56 5.14
C ARG A 107 12.03 8.43 3.66
N ARG A 108 12.33 9.46 2.89
CA ARG A 108 11.93 9.57 1.49
C ARG A 108 13.08 9.25 0.54
N PHE A 109 12.77 8.40 -0.44
CA PHE A 109 13.48 8.37 -1.73
C PHE A 109 12.82 9.34 -2.72
N GLY A 110 11.48 9.36 -2.73
CA GLY A 110 10.68 10.13 -3.67
C GLY A 110 10.51 9.39 -4.99
N ARG A 111 10.49 10.11 -6.10
CA ARG A 111 10.50 9.50 -7.44
C ARG A 111 11.85 8.85 -7.70
N VAL A 112 11.84 7.58 -8.13
CA VAL A 112 13.06 6.85 -8.49
C VAL A 112 13.16 6.71 -10.01
N PRO A 113 14.13 7.34 -10.67
CA PRO A 113 14.29 7.22 -12.12
C PRO A 113 14.45 5.78 -12.61
N ALA A 114 14.11 5.54 -13.88
CA ALA A 114 14.37 4.27 -14.55
C ALA A 114 15.87 3.98 -14.61
N GLY A 115 16.26 2.72 -14.46
CA GLY A 115 17.67 2.29 -14.54
C GLY A 115 18.59 2.95 -13.52
N SER A 116 18.08 3.38 -12.35
CA SER A 116 18.86 4.15 -11.37
C SER A 116 19.06 3.41 -10.06
N GLN A 117 20.02 3.89 -9.28
CA GLN A 117 20.25 3.52 -7.90
C GLN A 117 20.20 4.79 -7.04
N MET A 118 19.47 4.73 -5.93
CA MET A 118 19.30 5.87 -5.01
C MET A 118 19.46 5.42 -3.56
N ASP A 119 20.19 6.21 -2.78
CA ASP A 119 20.17 6.12 -1.33
C ASP A 119 18.97 6.87 -0.76
N VAL A 120 18.47 6.42 0.38
CA VAL A 120 17.44 7.15 1.12
C VAL A 120 18.01 8.48 1.66
N HIS A 121 17.25 9.57 1.51
CA HIS A 121 17.74 10.90 1.83
C HIS A 121 17.17 11.42 3.15
N GLU A 122 15.91 11.84 3.12
CA GLU A 122 15.35 12.80 4.07
C GLU A 122 14.32 12.15 5.00
N SER A 123 14.43 12.39 6.31
CA SER A 123 13.36 12.08 7.25
C SER A 123 12.20 13.06 7.08
N ILE A 124 10.98 12.53 6.91
CA ILE A 124 9.78 13.34 6.71
C ILE A 124 8.72 13.02 7.78
N PRO A 125 7.84 13.96 8.13
CA PRO A 125 6.69 13.67 8.99
C PRO A 125 5.79 12.60 8.36
N VAL A 126 5.21 11.74 9.20
CA VAL A 126 4.27 10.69 8.76
C VAL A 126 3.10 11.29 7.97
N GLU A 127 2.55 12.42 8.41
CA GLU A 127 1.46 13.08 7.68
C GLU A 127 1.87 13.57 6.29
N SER A 128 3.12 14.03 6.14
CA SER A 128 3.65 14.42 4.83
C SER A 128 3.81 13.22 3.91
N ALA A 129 4.23 12.07 4.45
CA ALA A 129 4.31 10.82 3.70
C ALA A 129 2.93 10.33 3.25
N VAL A 130 1.95 10.29 4.16
CA VAL A 130 0.56 9.91 3.86
C VAL A 130 -0.06 10.84 2.82
N SER A 131 0.13 12.16 2.97
CA SER A 131 -0.36 13.15 2.00
C SER A 131 0.27 12.97 0.62
N ALA A 132 1.57 12.69 0.54
CA ALA A 132 2.25 12.45 -0.72
C ALA A 132 1.76 11.17 -1.41
N VAL A 133 1.56 10.07 -0.67
CA VAL A 133 1.00 8.84 -1.24
C VAL A 133 -0.40 9.09 -1.81
N ARG A 134 -1.26 9.81 -1.09
CA ARG A 134 -2.60 10.18 -1.56
C ARG A 134 -2.55 11.02 -2.84
N ALA A 135 -1.64 11.99 -2.92
CA ALA A 135 -1.46 12.80 -4.12
C ALA A 135 -1.05 11.95 -5.33
N GLU A 136 -0.10 11.03 -5.15
CA GLU A 136 0.35 10.12 -6.21
C GLU A 136 -0.76 9.15 -6.65
N LEU A 137 -1.58 8.62 -5.73
CA LEU A 137 -2.76 7.82 -6.08
C LEU A 137 -3.75 8.59 -6.95
N GLY A 138 -3.96 9.89 -6.66
CA GLY A 138 -4.76 10.77 -7.50
C GLY A 138 -4.16 10.96 -8.91
N LEU A 139 -2.83 11.07 -9.03
CA LEU A 139 -2.13 11.13 -10.32
C LEU A 139 -2.24 9.81 -11.11
N LEU A 140 -2.39 8.68 -10.43
CA LEU A 140 -2.68 7.37 -11.03
C LEU A 140 -4.15 7.24 -11.48
N GLY A 141 -4.99 8.21 -11.15
CA GLY A 141 -6.38 8.31 -11.62
C GLY A 141 -7.42 7.81 -10.63
N LEU A 142 -7.06 7.57 -9.37
CA LEU A 142 -8.05 7.22 -8.35
C LEU A 142 -8.88 8.45 -7.97
N THR A 143 -10.17 8.26 -7.75
CA THR A 143 -11.03 9.31 -7.15
C THR A 143 -10.63 9.56 -5.69
N SER A 144 -11.21 10.59 -5.07
CA SER A 144 -11.02 10.83 -3.63
C SER A 144 -11.56 9.69 -2.78
N GLY A 145 -12.70 9.10 -3.16
CA GLY A 145 -13.30 7.94 -2.51
C GLY A 145 -12.42 6.70 -2.63
N GLU A 146 -11.95 6.39 -3.84
CA GLU A 146 -11.03 5.28 -4.10
C GLU A 146 -9.69 5.45 -3.38
N THR A 147 -9.15 6.67 -3.35
CA THR A 147 -7.91 6.98 -2.62
C THR A 147 -8.10 6.75 -1.12
N GLN A 148 -9.24 7.16 -0.55
CA GLN A 148 -9.52 6.91 0.87
C GLN A 148 -9.65 5.42 1.16
N ALA A 149 -10.42 4.70 0.34
CA ALA A 149 -10.56 3.25 0.41
C ALA A 149 -9.20 2.53 0.35
N PHE A 150 -8.35 2.90 -0.60
CA PHE A 150 -6.99 2.38 -0.73
C PHE A 150 -6.18 2.64 0.54
N MET A 151 -6.19 3.88 1.05
CA MET A 151 -5.43 4.22 2.25
C MET A 151 -5.96 3.56 3.52
N ASN A 152 -7.26 3.29 3.63
CA ASN A 152 -7.80 2.53 4.77
C ASN A 152 -7.14 1.15 4.91
N ALA A 153 -6.77 0.51 3.81
CA ALA A 153 -6.13 -0.80 3.81
C ALA A 153 -4.63 -0.77 4.17
N TRP A 154 -3.99 0.40 4.10
CA TRP A 154 -2.53 0.51 4.23
C TRP A 154 -2.07 1.41 5.36
N GLU A 155 -2.85 2.44 5.70
CA GLU A 155 -2.40 3.52 6.58
C GLU A 155 -2.05 2.99 7.96
N GLU A 156 -2.95 2.21 8.56
CA GLU A 156 -2.72 1.64 9.89
C GLU A 156 -1.51 0.71 9.90
N ALA A 157 -1.48 -0.25 8.96
CA ALA A 157 -0.48 -1.30 8.91
C ALA A 157 0.93 -0.82 8.56
N VAL A 158 1.08 0.32 7.87
CA VAL A 158 2.37 0.85 7.44
C VAL A 158 2.79 2.08 8.23
N PHE A 159 1.88 3.02 8.45
CA PHE A 159 2.24 4.36 8.94
C PHE A 159 1.88 4.59 10.42
N ARG A 160 1.03 3.75 11.02
CA ARG A 160 0.54 3.94 12.39
C ARG A 160 0.89 2.80 13.34
N SER A 161 1.23 1.62 12.83
CA SER A 161 1.57 0.46 13.66
C SER A 161 2.99 0.54 14.23
N PRO A 162 3.18 0.39 15.56
CA PRO A 162 4.51 0.30 16.17
C PRO A 162 5.23 -1.01 15.85
N ASN A 163 4.51 -2.00 15.31
CA ASN A 163 5.03 -3.31 14.96
C ASN A 163 5.47 -3.40 13.49
N VAL A 164 5.60 -2.26 12.79
CA VAL A 164 6.09 -2.25 11.41
C VAL A 164 7.50 -2.84 11.34
N ALA A 165 7.69 -3.81 10.45
CA ALA A 165 9.01 -4.26 10.06
C ALA A 165 9.70 -3.16 9.23
N ARG A 166 11.04 -3.13 9.27
CA ARG A 166 11.80 -2.26 8.36
C ARG A 166 11.46 -2.63 6.92
N ALA A 167 10.93 -1.68 6.16
CA ALA A 167 10.45 -1.94 4.82
C ALA A 167 10.60 -0.74 3.90
N VAL A 168 10.80 -1.02 2.62
CA VAL A 168 10.56 -0.04 1.56
C VAL A 168 9.12 -0.20 1.08
N VAL A 169 8.39 0.91 1.02
CA VAL A 169 7.03 0.99 0.48
C VAL A 169 7.04 1.90 -0.73
N TYR A 170 6.49 1.45 -1.85
CA TYR A 170 6.48 2.21 -3.08
C TYR A 170 5.24 1.96 -3.92
N LEU A 171 4.86 2.95 -4.73
CA LEU A 171 3.83 2.78 -5.75
C LEU A 171 4.46 2.15 -6.99
N LEU A 172 3.88 1.06 -7.47
CA LEU A 172 4.33 0.39 -8.68
C LEU A 172 3.93 1.21 -9.91
N PRO A 173 4.82 1.40 -10.91
CA PRO A 173 4.45 1.99 -12.19
C PRO A 173 3.29 1.21 -12.82
N PRO A 174 2.25 1.88 -13.36
CA PRO A 174 1.11 1.22 -13.99
C PRO A 174 1.49 0.17 -15.03
N GLU A 175 2.55 0.44 -15.78
CA GLU A 175 3.08 -0.42 -16.85
C GLU A 175 3.61 -1.76 -16.33
N LEU A 176 3.89 -1.85 -15.03
CA LEU A 176 4.45 -3.03 -14.38
C LEU A 176 3.42 -3.77 -13.53
N VAL A 177 2.21 -3.25 -13.37
CA VAL A 177 1.18 -3.87 -12.53
C VAL A 177 0.79 -5.25 -13.05
N ASP A 178 0.67 -5.43 -14.36
CA ASP A 178 0.29 -6.71 -14.96
C ASP A 178 1.37 -7.80 -14.81
N ALA A 179 2.63 -7.41 -14.64
CA ALA A 179 3.72 -8.34 -14.35
C ALA A 179 3.66 -8.90 -12.92
N VAL A 180 2.99 -8.19 -12.00
CA VAL A 180 2.81 -8.61 -10.60
C VAL A 180 1.45 -9.27 -10.37
N SER A 181 0.39 -8.73 -10.99
CA SER A 181 -0.97 -9.24 -10.84
C SER A 181 -1.75 -9.00 -12.12
N THR A 182 -2.13 -10.08 -12.81
CA THR A 182 -2.96 -10.00 -14.02
C THR A 182 -4.44 -9.87 -13.66
N LEU A 183 -5.16 -8.98 -14.33
CA LEU A 183 -6.60 -8.82 -14.20
C LEU A 183 -7.26 -9.10 -15.57
N ALA A 184 -8.26 -9.99 -15.59
CA ALA A 184 -9.08 -10.25 -16.76
C ALA A 184 -10.53 -9.90 -16.45
N LEU A 185 -11.14 -9.02 -17.25
CA LEU A 185 -12.51 -8.56 -17.10
C LEU A 185 -13.31 -8.91 -18.35
N SER A 186 -14.56 -9.33 -18.15
CA SER A 186 -15.50 -9.64 -19.24
C SER A 186 -16.87 -9.01 -18.95
N PRO A 187 -17.37 -8.10 -19.82
CA PRO A 187 -16.68 -7.56 -21.00
C PRO A 187 -15.43 -6.75 -20.64
N PRO A 188 -14.43 -6.63 -21.54
CA PRO A 188 -13.26 -5.81 -21.28
C PRO A 188 -13.70 -4.34 -21.14
N PRO A 189 -13.17 -3.60 -20.15
CA PRO A 189 -13.47 -2.17 -20.03
C PRO A 189 -12.79 -1.38 -21.16
N GLU A 190 -13.36 -0.23 -21.51
CA GLU A 190 -12.76 0.69 -22.49
C GLU A 190 -11.41 1.23 -22.02
N THR A 191 -11.30 1.50 -20.71
CA THR A 191 -10.06 1.95 -20.08
C THR A 191 -9.89 1.28 -18.72
N THR A 192 -8.64 1.05 -18.33
CA THR A 192 -8.29 0.49 -17.02
C THR A 192 -7.25 1.37 -16.36
N ARG A 193 -7.50 1.75 -15.11
CA ARG A 193 -6.53 2.44 -14.24
C ARG A 193 -6.25 1.53 -13.05
N ARG A 194 -4.97 1.29 -12.76
CA ARG A 194 -4.56 0.43 -11.65
C ARG A 194 -3.51 1.15 -10.82
N ALA A 195 -3.76 1.24 -9.52
CA ALA A 195 -2.76 1.62 -8.54
C ALA A 195 -2.39 0.38 -7.73
N MET A 196 -1.09 0.20 -7.50
CA MET A 196 -0.58 -0.88 -6.66
C MET A 196 0.52 -0.30 -5.77
N MET A 197 0.40 -0.56 -4.47
CA MET A 197 1.48 -0.28 -3.52
C MET A 197 2.13 -1.59 -3.14
N VAL A 198 3.47 -1.58 -3.09
CA VAL A 198 4.28 -2.75 -2.78
C VAL A 198 5.08 -2.44 -1.52
N ARG A 199 5.13 -3.42 -0.60
CA ARG A 199 5.95 -3.40 0.60
C ARG A 199 7.02 -4.48 0.49
N VAL A 200 8.29 -4.10 0.65
CA VAL A 200 9.44 -5.01 0.64
C VAL A 200 10.16 -4.90 1.98
N GLU A 201 10.08 -5.96 2.76
CA GLU A 201 10.79 -6.12 4.04
C GLU A 201 12.20 -6.68 3.77
N PHE A 202 13.20 -6.20 4.53
CA PHE A 202 14.61 -6.57 4.35
C PHE A 202 15.42 -6.43 5.65
#